data_AF-A0AAN3T6J1-F1
#
_entry.id   AF-A0AAN3T6J1-F1
#
_cell.length_a   1.000
_cell.length_b   1.000
_cell.length_c   1.000
_cell.angle_alpha   90.00
_cell.angle_beta   90.00
_cell.angle_gamma   90.00
#
_symmetry.space_group_name_H-M   'P 1'
#
loop_
_entity.id
_entity.type
_entity.pdbx_description
1 polymer ?
#
loop_
_entity_poly.entity_id
_entity_poly.type
_entity_poly.pdbx_seq_one_letter_code
_entity_poly.pdbx_strand_id
1 'polypeptide(L)'
;MTQEFVISYIKKPEISTFLIILYLIYLFIEYTKNKNNNYFEMTEERLTKQNLFKQSIRIPIISSLYFGIFSWMGHSPQFDADGFSNFIEISKLPIALLSLSIPFVAIVANIHRTIQTENQIRKTQQQIDLVTEKNRSDAYYAHLKNYSDMFKTLPSFTLSRRDNTTFEKDTIKLSVVHTYSLYKKIFTKSSISTGYNNEVDKSFLEKLENIYNNIGHEIARYNQIYPKQVNISNLENIEAQVVWLCRELGVNYEREVNKFEIFDPISNLGIETSFSDEKEIKEMFRGLRDILISLYMLIDQNTIIFQATANNGDFLANYAYDPDFLIFKGILPIDSQGK
;
A
#
# COMPACT_ATOMS: atom_id res chain seq x y z
N MET A 1 -67.56 53.18 -18.84
CA MET A 1 -68.26 52.96 -17.56
C MET A 1 -67.62 51.85 -16.70
N THR A 2 -67.42 50.62 -17.19
CA THR A 2 -66.82 49.53 -16.39
C THR A 2 -65.32 49.71 -16.09
N GLN A 3 -64.51 50.12 -17.07
CA GLN A 3 -63.06 50.33 -16.89
C GLN A 3 -62.72 51.51 -15.96
N GLU A 4 -63.40 52.63 -16.11
CA GLU A 4 -63.22 53.82 -15.25
C GLU A 4 -63.62 53.56 -13.79
N PHE A 5 -64.68 52.76 -13.58
CA PHE A 5 -65.10 52.34 -12.25
C PHE A 5 -64.02 51.50 -11.56
N VAL A 6 -63.40 50.55 -12.29
CA VAL A 6 -62.31 49.71 -11.76
C VAL A 6 -61.06 50.55 -11.47
N ILE A 7 -60.70 51.51 -12.34
CA ILE A 7 -59.57 52.44 -12.09
C ILE A 7 -59.82 53.29 -10.84
N SER A 8 -61.02 53.84 -10.69
CA SER A 8 -61.42 54.63 -9.52
C SER A 8 -61.37 53.81 -8.23
N TYR A 9 -61.75 52.52 -8.31
CA TYR A 9 -61.74 51.61 -7.17
C TYR A 9 -60.31 51.23 -6.72
N ILE A 10 -59.41 50.89 -7.65
CA ILE A 10 -58.02 50.52 -7.33
C ILE A 10 -57.22 51.68 -6.73
N LYS A 11 -57.50 52.93 -7.15
CA LYS A 11 -56.83 54.13 -6.63
C LYS A 11 -57.14 54.43 -5.17
N LYS A 12 -58.15 53.80 -4.56
CA LYS A 12 -58.41 53.96 -3.13
C LYS A 12 -57.23 53.39 -2.32
N PRO A 13 -56.73 54.12 -1.31
CA PRO A 13 -55.52 53.74 -0.58
C PRO A 13 -55.62 52.36 0.05
N GLU A 14 -56.77 52.03 0.65
CA GLU A 14 -57.05 50.73 1.28
C GLU A 14 -56.88 49.54 0.31
N ILE A 15 -57.32 49.72 -0.93
CA ILE A 15 -57.29 48.66 -1.96
C ILE A 15 -55.87 48.51 -2.52
N SER A 16 -55.17 49.62 -2.75
CA SER A 16 -53.75 49.59 -3.15
C SER A 16 -52.88 48.89 -2.09
N THR A 17 -53.08 49.21 -0.80
CA THR A 17 -52.37 48.54 0.30
C THR A 17 -52.69 47.04 0.36
N PHE A 18 -53.96 46.67 0.18
CA PHE A 18 -54.37 45.26 0.12
C PHE A 18 -53.68 44.49 -1.02
N LEU A 19 -53.58 45.08 -2.22
CA LEU A 19 -52.90 44.45 -3.35
C LEU A 19 -51.40 44.25 -3.08
N ILE A 20 -50.73 45.24 -2.47
CA ILE A 20 -49.33 45.10 -2.07
C ILE A 20 -49.16 43.97 -1.04
N ILE A 21 -50.04 43.88 -0.04
CA ILE A 21 -50.03 42.79 0.95
C ILE A 21 -50.20 41.43 0.26
N LEU A 22 -51.13 41.32 -0.70
CA LEU A 22 -51.35 40.09 -1.46
C LEU A 22 -50.07 39.64 -2.21
N TYR A 23 -49.35 40.57 -2.82
CA TYR A 23 -48.07 40.29 -3.46
C TYR A 23 -46.99 39.84 -2.47
N LEU A 24 -46.91 40.48 -1.29
CA LEU A 24 -45.98 40.06 -0.25
C LEU A 24 -46.31 38.66 0.29
N ILE A 25 -47.59 38.33 0.45
CA ILE A 25 -48.06 36.99 0.81
C ILE A 25 -47.63 35.99 -0.28
N TYR A 26 -47.77 36.32 -1.56
CA TYR A 26 -47.30 35.48 -2.66
C TYR A 26 -45.79 35.19 -2.55
N LEU A 27 -44.95 36.23 -2.34
CA LEU A 27 -43.51 36.05 -2.16
C LEU A 27 -43.17 35.20 -0.94
N PHE A 28 -43.91 35.38 0.15
CA PHE A 28 -43.74 34.60 1.37
C PHE A 28 -44.10 33.12 1.16
N ILE A 29 -45.18 32.83 0.44
CA ILE A 29 -45.57 31.47 0.06
C ILE A 29 -44.49 30.84 -0.83
N GLU A 30 -44.00 31.55 -1.84
CA GLU A 30 -42.92 31.04 -2.71
C GLU A 30 -41.63 30.78 -1.93
N TYR A 31 -41.22 31.70 -1.03
CA TYR A 31 -40.06 31.49 -0.17
C TYR A 31 -40.22 30.23 0.69
N THR A 32 -41.37 30.09 1.36
CA THR A 32 -41.66 28.95 2.24
C THR A 32 -41.67 27.64 1.46
N LYS A 33 -42.29 27.62 0.29
CA LYS A 33 -42.31 26.46 -0.61
C LYS A 33 -40.91 26.09 -1.10
N ASN A 34 -40.12 27.09 -1.50
CA ASN A 34 -38.75 26.87 -1.96
C ASN A 34 -37.86 26.32 -0.84
N LYS A 35 -38.02 26.84 0.38
CA LYS A 35 -37.30 26.34 1.56
C LYS A 35 -37.70 24.90 1.90
N ASN A 36 -38.99 24.60 1.98
CA ASN A 36 -39.48 23.27 2.36
C ASN A 36 -39.13 22.19 1.33
N ASN A 37 -38.98 22.56 0.06
CA ASN A 37 -38.60 21.64 -1.01
C ASN A 37 -37.08 21.63 -1.29
N ASN A 38 -36.26 22.24 -0.43
CA ASN A 38 -34.80 22.34 -0.58
C ASN A 38 -34.35 22.95 -1.92
N TYR A 39 -35.09 23.90 -2.47
CA TYR A 39 -34.72 24.51 -3.75
C TYR A 39 -33.42 25.34 -3.67
N PHE A 40 -33.00 25.70 -2.45
CA PHE A 40 -31.72 26.37 -2.20
C PHE A 40 -30.52 25.40 -2.20
N GLU A 41 -30.77 24.09 -2.08
CA GLU A 41 -29.75 23.07 -2.24
C GLU A 41 -29.59 22.79 -3.75
N MET A 42 -28.40 23.01 -4.27
CA MET A 42 -28.08 22.77 -5.67
C MET A 42 -27.17 21.56 -5.81
N THR A 43 -27.33 20.83 -6.90
CA THR A 43 -26.55 19.63 -7.20
C THR A 43 -25.62 19.85 -8.39
N GLU A 44 -24.77 18.86 -8.68
CA GLU A 44 -23.90 18.86 -9.87
C GLU A 44 -24.66 18.67 -11.20
N GLU A 45 -25.97 18.35 -11.15
CA GLU A 45 -26.80 18.24 -12.34
C GLU A 45 -26.88 19.55 -13.14
N ARG A 46 -27.25 19.45 -14.42
CA ARG A 46 -27.39 20.60 -15.34
C ARG A 46 -28.12 21.78 -14.70
N LEU A 47 -27.61 23.00 -14.91
CA LEU A 47 -28.15 24.24 -14.36
C LEU A 47 -29.66 24.41 -14.61
N THR A 48 -30.13 24.03 -15.80
CA THR A 48 -31.54 24.13 -16.20
C THR A 48 -32.49 23.24 -15.40
N LYS A 49 -31.97 22.17 -14.78
CA LYS A 49 -32.75 21.32 -13.88
C LYS A 49 -32.88 21.92 -12.49
N GLN A 50 -31.95 22.78 -12.09
CA GLN A 50 -31.89 23.35 -10.75
C GLN A 50 -33.11 24.25 -10.50
N ASN A 51 -33.81 23.98 -9.40
CA ASN A 51 -35.05 24.70 -9.10
C ASN A 51 -34.79 26.17 -8.73
N LEU A 52 -33.65 26.47 -8.08
CA LEU A 52 -33.22 27.85 -7.82
C LEU A 52 -33.05 28.66 -9.11
N PHE A 53 -32.49 28.03 -10.15
CA PHE A 53 -32.33 28.66 -11.46
C PHE A 53 -33.70 28.98 -12.08
N LYS A 54 -34.64 28.03 -12.06
CA LYS A 54 -36.01 28.29 -12.55
C LYS A 54 -36.68 29.45 -11.80
N GLN A 55 -36.49 29.53 -10.48
CA GLN A 55 -37.07 30.61 -9.66
C GLN A 55 -36.41 31.97 -9.90
N SER A 56 -35.10 32.01 -10.16
CA SER A 56 -34.37 33.24 -10.54
C SER A 56 -34.92 33.91 -11.79
N ILE A 57 -35.59 33.16 -12.66
CA ILE A 57 -36.27 33.67 -13.86
C ILE A 57 -37.76 33.91 -13.57
N ARG A 58 -38.42 32.91 -12.95
CA ARG A 58 -39.87 32.90 -12.74
C ARG A 58 -40.36 34.05 -11.85
N ILE A 59 -39.65 34.33 -10.74
CA ILE A 59 -40.07 35.37 -9.79
C ILE A 59 -40.04 36.76 -10.44
N PRO A 60 -38.92 37.22 -11.05
CA PRO A 60 -38.86 38.48 -11.80
C PRO A 60 -39.95 38.62 -12.88
N ILE A 61 -40.22 37.57 -13.66
CA ILE A 61 -41.25 37.59 -14.71
C ILE A 61 -42.65 37.78 -14.11
N ILE A 62 -43.01 36.99 -13.09
CA ILE A 62 -44.32 37.08 -12.44
C ILE A 62 -44.49 38.45 -11.77
N SER A 63 -43.44 38.94 -11.08
CA SER A 63 -43.43 40.26 -10.47
C SER A 63 -43.63 41.37 -11.52
N SER A 64 -42.92 41.29 -12.65
CA SER A 64 -43.08 42.23 -13.76
C SER A 64 -44.50 42.26 -14.30
N LEU A 65 -45.10 41.11 -14.58
CA LEU A 65 -46.48 41.01 -15.07
C LEU A 65 -47.50 41.51 -14.04
N TYR A 66 -47.31 41.16 -12.76
CA TYR A 66 -48.19 41.57 -11.67
C TYR A 66 -48.29 43.10 -11.59
N PHE A 67 -47.15 43.80 -11.51
CA PHE A 67 -47.15 45.26 -11.49
C PHE A 67 -47.47 45.89 -12.85
N GLY A 68 -47.14 45.21 -13.94
CA GLY A 68 -47.41 45.65 -15.32
C GLY A 68 -48.89 45.83 -15.59
N ILE A 69 -49.73 44.86 -15.18
CA ILE A 69 -51.18 44.94 -15.35
C ILE A 69 -51.75 46.23 -14.74
N PHE A 70 -51.26 46.64 -13.57
CA PHE A 70 -51.70 47.89 -12.93
C PHE A 70 -51.12 49.14 -13.62
N SER A 71 -49.86 49.10 -14.04
CA SER A 71 -49.21 50.18 -14.80
C SER A 71 -49.88 50.47 -16.15
N TRP A 72 -50.42 49.44 -16.82
CA TRP A 72 -51.03 49.58 -18.15
C TRP A 72 -52.54 49.86 -18.10
N MET A 73 -53.15 49.74 -16.92
CA MET A 73 -54.60 49.87 -16.78
C MET A 73 -55.05 51.31 -17.09
N GLY A 74 -55.92 51.45 -18.09
CA GLY A 74 -56.39 52.77 -18.55
C GLY A 74 -55.61 53.34 -19.73
N HIS A 75 -54.57 52.65 -20.21
CA HIS A 75 -53.88 52.96 -21.45
C HIS A 75 -54.34 52.02 -22.57
N SER A 76 -54.28 52.50 -23.82
CA SER A 76 -54.51 51.69 -25.03
C SER A 76 -53.22 51.52 -25.81
N PRO A 77 -52.99 50.39 -26.51
CA PRO A 77 -51.81 50.21 -27.34
C PRO A 77 -51.73 51.27 -28.44
N GLN A 78 -50.60 51.98 -28.50
CA GLN A 78 -50.29 52.98 -29.52
C GLN A 78 -48.90 52.66 -30.09
N PHE A 79 -48.84 52.41 -31.40
CA PHE A 79 -47.64 51.94 -32.10
C PHE A 79 -46.93 53.08 -32.86
N ASP A 80 -46.49 54.09 -32.12
CA ASP A 80 -45.68 55.20 -32.62
C ASP A 80 -44.65 55.64 -31.56
N ALA A 81 -43.82 56.62 -31.89
CA ALA A 81 -42.74 57.07 -31.00
C ALA A 81 -43.26 57.54 -29.62
N ASP A 82 -44.38 58.26 -29.60
CA ASP A 82 -44.99 58.77 -28.38
C ASP A 82 -45.58 57.64 -27.53
N GLY A 83 -46.23 56.66 -28.17
CA GLY A 83 -46.74 55.46 -27.53
C GLY A 83 -45.65 54.62 -26.88
N PHE A 84 -44.51 54.42 -27.56
CA PHE A 84 -43.36 53.73 -26.98
C PHE A 84 -42.74 54.49 -25.81
N SER A 85 -42.58 55.81 -25.93
CA SER A 85 -42.06 56.66 -24.85
C SER A 85 -42.92 56.56 -23.60
N ASN A 86 -44.24 56.71 -23.74
CA ASN A 86 -45.19 56.56 -22.64
C ASN A 86 -45.21 55.14 -22.06
N PHE A 87 -45.12 54.10 -22.90
CA PHE A 87 -45.05 52.72 -22.42
C PHE A 87 -43.83 52.47 -21.52
N ILE A 88 -42.66 52.95 -21.92
CA ILE A 88 -41.44 52.86 -21.10
C ILE A 88 -41.62 53.65 -19.80
N GLU A 89 -42.22 54.83 -19.87
CA GLU A 89 -42.43 55.69 -18.70
C GLU A 89 -43.32 55.05 -17.65
N ILE A 90 -44.47 54.49 -18.05
CA ILE A 90 -45.40 53.82 -17.12
C ILE A 90 -44.90 52.44 -16.66
N SER A 91 -44.00 51.80 -17.43
CA SER A 91 -43.48 50.45 -17.16
C SER A 91 -42.14 50.43 -16.42
N LYS A 92 -41.64 51.57 -15.92
CA LYS A 92 -40.35 51.64 -15.20
C LYS A 92 -40.21 50.57 -14.12
N LEU A 93 -41.21 50.41 -13.25
CA LEU A 93 -41.19 49.40 -12.18
C LEU A 93 -41.29 47.96 -12.72
N PRO A 94 -42.26 47.61 -13.59
CA PRO A 94 -42.30 46.29 -14.25
C PRO A 94 -40.99 45.92 -14.96
N ILE A 95 -40.37 46.84 -15.70
CA ILE A 95 -39.12 46.62 -16.42
C ILE A 95 -37.96 46.43 -15.42
N ALA A 96 -37.90 47.22 -14.35
CA ALA A 96 -36.89 47.07 -13.31
C ALA A 96 -37.01 45.72 -12.58
N LEU A 97 -38.23 45.24 -12.33
CA LEU A 97 -38.43 43.92 -11.72
C LEU A 97 -38.05 42.79 -12.67
N LEU A 98 -38.38 42.91 -13.96
CA LEU A 98 -37.98 41.93 -14.98
C LEU A 98 -36.45 41.86 -15.12
N SER A 99 -35.78 43.01 -15.07
CA SER A 99 -34.32 43.08 -15.23
C SER A 99 -33.57 42.34 -14.13
N LEU A 100 -34.16 42.15 -12.95
CA LEU A 100 -33.60 41.34 -11.85
C LEU A 100 -33.37 39.87 -12.24
N SER A 101 -34.03 39.36 -13.28
CA SER A 101 -33.75 38.01 -13.79
C SER A 101 -32.29 37.85 -14.22
N ILE A 102 -31.67 38.90 -14.76
CA ILE A 102 -30.27 38.87 -15.24
C ILE A 102 -29.29 38.67 -14.07
N PRO A 103 -29.23 39.54 -13.04
CA PRO A 103 -28.32 39.37 -11.92
C PRO A 103 -28.63 38.11 -11.12
N PHE A 104 -29.90 37.72 -10.94
CA PHE A 104 -30.22 36.49 -10.21
C PHE A 104 -29.74 35.24 -10.94
N VAL A 105 -29.96 35.13 -12.25
CA VAL A 105 -29.43 34.03 -13.05
C VAL A 105 -27.90 34.00 -12.99
N ALA A 106 -27.24 35.15 -13.09
CA ALA A 106 -25.78 35.23 -13.01
C ALA A 106 -25.23 34.71 -11.66
N ILE A 107 -25.86 35.08 -10.54
CA ILE A 107 -25.50 34.61 -9.20
C ILE A 107 -25.68 33.09 -9.11
N VAL A 108 -26.86 32.58 -9.49
CA VAL A 108 -27.16 31.14 -9.41
C VAL A 108 -26.23 30.32 -10.30
N ALA A 109 -25.90 30.82 -11.50
CA ALA A 109 -24.97 30.17 -12.41
C ALA A 109 -23.54 30.12 -11.85
N ASN A 110 -23.08 31.16 -11.14
CA ASN A 110 -21.77 31.15 -10.49
C ASN A 110 -21.73 30.16 -9.32
N ILE A 111 -22.76 30.14 -8.46
CA ILE A 111 -22.89 29.16 -7.37
C ILE A 111 -22.86 27.73 -7.91
N HIS A 112 -23.60 27.47 -8.99
CA HIS A 112 -23.62 26.17 -9.64
C HIS A 112 -22.24 25.75 -10.16
N ARG A 113 -21.51 26.68 -10.81
CA ARG A 113 -20.14 26.43 -11.27
C ARG A 113 -19.23 26.01 -10.12
N THR A 114 -19.31 26.70 -8.97
CA THR A 114 -18.52 26.35 -7.78
C THR A 114 -18.83 24.95 -7.27
N ILE A 115 -20.12 24.57 -7.17
CA ILE A 115 -20.54 23.23 -6.73
C ILE A 115 -20.05 22.14 -7.70
N GLN A 116 -20.09 22.41 -9.01
CA GLN A 116 -19.58 21.48 -10.01
C GLN A 116 -18.06 21.30 -9.89
N THR A 117 -17.32 22.40 -9.73
CA THR A 117 -15.87 22.37 -9.54
C THR A 117 -15.48 21.62 -8.27
N GLU A 118 -16.16 21.88 -7.15
CA GLU A 118 -15.92 21.16 -5.89
C GLU A 118 -16.14 19.65 -6.03
N ASN A 119 -17.25 19.24 -6.65
CA ASN A 119 -17.53 17.83 -6.90
C ASN A 119 -16.49 17.18 -7.82
N GLN A 120 -16.02 17.90 -8.85
CA GLN A 120 -14.96 17.41 -9.73
C GLN A 120 -13.65 17.20 -8.96
N ILE A 121 -13.23 18.18 -8.16
CA ILE A 121 -12.02 18.08 -7.31
C ILE A 121 -12.13 16.88 -6.37
N ARG A 122 -13.29 16.72 -5.71
CA ARG A 122 -13.53 15.59 -4.80
C ARG A 122 -13.43 14.24 -5.51
N LYS A 123 -14.08 14.09 -6.67
CA LYS A 123 -14.00 12.85 -7.48
C LYS A 123 -12.58 12.57 -7.93
N THR A 124 -11.84 13.60 -8.36
CA THR A 124 -10.43 13.47 -8.75
C THR A 124 -9.56 13.04 -7.56
N GLN A 125 -9.74 13.62 -6.37
CA GLN A 125 -8.99 13.23 -5.18
C GLN A 125 -9.25 11.78 -4.80
N GLN A 126 -10.53 11.36 -4.78
CA GLN A 126 -10.89 9.97 -4.52
C GLN A 126 -10.25 9.01 -5.53
N GLN A 127 -10.18 9.39 -6.80
CA GLN A 127 -9.51 8.60 -7.83
C GLN A 127 -7.99 8.53 -7.60
N ILE A 128 -7.34 9.63 -7.22
CA ILE A 128 -5.91 9.67 -6.89
C ILE A 128 -5.62 8.73 -5.71
N ASP A 129 -6.45 8.75 -4.67
CA ASP A 129 -6.28 7.92 -3.48
C ASP A 129 -6.39 6.43 -3.84
N LEU A 130 -7.43 6.03 -4.59
CA LEU A 130 -7.63 4.66 -5.05
C LEU A 130 -6.48 4.17 -5.94
N VAL A 131 -6.01 5.00 -6.87
CA VAL A 131 -4.89 4.66 -7.74
C VAL A 131 -3.60 4.54 -6.93
N THR A 132 -3.40 5.40 -5.93
CA THR A 132 -2.22 5.35 -5.05
C THR A 132 -2.21 4.07 -4.23
N GLU A 133 -3.35 3.68 -3.66
CA GLU A 133 -3.48 2.42 -2.92
C GLU A 133 -3.21 1.21 -3.82
N LYS A 134 -3.82 1.17 -5.01
CA LYS A 134 -3.57 0.11 -5.99
C LYS A 134 -2.09 0.03 -6.38
N ASN A 135 -1.47 1.16 -6.71
CA ASN A 135 -0.06 1.19 -7.11
C ASN A 135 0.87 0.70 -6.00
N ARG A 136 0.58 1.02 -4.72
CA ARG A 136 1.34 0.50 -3.58
C ARG A 136 1.24 -1.02 -3.49
N SER A 137 0.03 -1.55 -3.58
CA SER A 137 -0.21 -3.01 -3.56
C SER A 137 0.47 -3.71 -4.74
N ASP A 138 0.29 -3.21 -5.96
CA ASP A 138 0.88 -3.79 -7.17
C ASP A 138 2.41 -3.78 -7.09
N ALA A 139 3.01 -2.68 -6.61
CA ALA A 139 4.44 -2.58 -6.44
C ALA A 139 4.97 -3.55 -5.36
N TYR A 140 4.25 -3.70 -4.24
CA TYR A 140 4.59 -4.69 -3.21
C TYR A 140 4.60 -6.12 -3.78
N TYR A 141 3.54 -6.52 -4.50
CA TYR A 141 3.46 -7.86 -5.06
C TYR A 141 4.48 -8.10 -6.18
N ALA A 142 4.76 -7.09 -7.00
CA ALA A 142 5.80 -7.17 -8.01
C ALA A 142 7.19 -7.40 -7.38
N HIS A 143 7.52 -6.65 -6.32
CA HIS A 143 8.77 -6.79 -5.59
C HIS A 143 8.87 -8.16 -4.90
N LEU A 144 7.82 -8.59 -4.19
CA LEU A 144 7.73 -9.90 -3.55
C LEU A 144 7.96 -11.04 -4.56
N LYS A 145 7.28 -10.98 -5.70
CA LYS A 145 7.41 -11.99 -6.74
C LYS A 145 8.81 -12.01 -7.34
N ASN A 146 9.34 -10.83 -7.70
CA ASN A 146 10.66 -10.70 -8.32
C ASN A 146 11.74 -11.32 -7.42
N TYR A 147 11.83 -10.88 -6.15
CA TYR A 147 12.82 -11.42 -5.23
C TYR A 147 12.56 -12.88 -4.87
N SER A 148 11.30 -13.29 -4.72
CA SER A 148 11.00 -14.71 -4.51
C SER A 148 11.45 -15.57 -5.69
N ASP A 149 11.37 -15.08 -6.92
CA ASP A 149 11.85 -15.78 -8.11
C ASP A 149 13.38 -15.73 -8.20
N MET A 150 14.02 -14.61 -7.87
CA MET A 150 15.49 -14.51 -7.75
C MET A 150 16.04 -15.47 -6.69
N PHE A 151 15.39 -15.62 -5.54
CA PHE A 151 15.86 -16.55 -4.50
C PHE A 151 15.79 -18.02 -4.92
N LYS A 152 15.00 -18.38 -5.94
CA LYS A 152 15.04 -19.73 -6.53
C LYS A 152 16.32 -19.99 -7.33
N THR A 153 17.03 -18.93 -7.75
CA THR A 153 18.31 -19.05 -8.48
C THR A 153 19.51 -19.11 -7.55
N LEU A 154 19.30 -19.05 -6.22
CA LEU A 154 20.35 -19.30 -5.24
C LEU A 154 20.95 -20.71 -5.45
N PRO A 155 22.26 -20.89 -5.20
CA PRO A 155 22.92 -22.15 -5.47
C PRO A 155 22.30 -23.27 -4.63
N SER A 156 22.19 -24.43 -5.26
CA SER A 156 21.90 -25.69 -4.58
C SER A 156 23.19 -26.48 -4.44
N PHE A 157 23.34 -27.23 -3.36
CA PHE A 157 24.49 -28.09 -3.14
C PHE A 157 24.05 -29.52 -2.79
N THR A 158 24.95 -30.47 -2.99
CA THR A 158 24.71 -31.88 -2.70
C THR A 158 25.49 -32.29 -1.46
N LEU A 159 24.82 -32.99 -0.56
CA LEU A 159 25.41 -33.63 0.61
C LEU A 159 25.52 -35.13 0.33
N SER A 160 26.71 -35.69 0.48
CA SER A 160 26.88 -37.14 0.63
C SER A 160 26.15 -37.53 1.92
N ARG A 161 25.21 -38.46 1.87
CA ARG A 161 24.50 -38.93 3.05
C ARG A 161 24.56 -40.45 3.15
N ARG A 162 25.00 -40.96 4.30
CA ARG A 162 24.82 -42.37 4.63
C ARG A 162 23.35 -42.67 4.96
N ASP A 163 22.79 -43.74 4.43
CA ASP A 163 21.46 -44.23 4.80
C ASP A 163 21.54 -44.96 6.16
N ASN A 164 20.65 -44.61 7.09
CA ASN A 164 20.63 -45.19 8.43
C ASN A 164 20.22 -46.67 8.47
N THR A 165 19.59 -47.17 7.41
CA THR A 165 19.03 -48.51 7.29
C THR A 165 19.88 -49.42 6.40
N THR A 166 20.29 -48.94 5.23
CA THR A 166 21.08 -49.72 4.25
C THR A 166 22.58 -49.52 4.43
N PHE A 167 23.01 -48.48 5.16
CA PHE A 167 24.40 -48.04 5.30
C PHE A 167 25.08 -47.67 3.97
N GLU A 168 24.34 -47.60 2.88
CA GLU A 168 24.81 -47.12 1.59
C GLU A 168 24.92 -45.59 1.59
N LYS A 169 25.82 -45.03 0.76
CA LYS A 169 25.94 -43.58 0.58
C LYS A 169 25.05 -43.14 -0.59
N ASP A 170 24.06 -42.31 -0.30
CA ASP A 170 23.25 -41.57 -1.28
C ASP A 170 23.66 -40.08 -1.30
N THR A 171 23.06 -39.30 -2.19
CA THR A 171 23.28 -37.86 -2.30
C THR A 171 21.97 -37.09 -2.14
N ILE A 172 21.95 -36.13 -1.23
CA ILE A 172 20.80 -35.26 -1.00
C ILE A 172 21.09 -33.86 -1.52
N LYS A 173 20.19 -33.36 -2.35
CA LYS A 173 20.27 -31.98 -2.86
C LYS A 173 19.56 -31.02 -1.90
N LEU A 174 20.31 -30.05 -1.39
CA LEU A 174 19.81 -28.97 -0.53
C LEU A 174 19.75 -27.67 -1.32
N SER A 175 18.64 -26.93 -1.16
CA SER A 175 18.41 -25.64 -1.81
C SER A 175 17.47 -24.78 -0.99
N VAL A 176 17.44 -23.47 -1.28
CA VAL A 176 16.45 -22.55 -0.71
C VAL A 176 15.08 -22.84 -1.30
N VAL A 177 14.16 -23.34 -0.47
CA VAL A 177 12.79 -23.69 -0.88
C VAL A 177 11.79 -22.63 -0.40
N HIS A 178 12.01 -22.05 0.78
CA HIS A 178 11.09 -21.11 1.41
C HIS A 178 11.36 -19.64 1.03
N THR A 179 11.37 -19.35 -0.27
CA THR A 179 11.73 -18.03 -0.84
C THR A 179 10.84 -16.88 -0.35
N TYR A 180 9.53 -17.11 -0.19
CA TYR A 180 8.60 -16.11 0.33
C TYR A 180 8.88 -15.75 1.79
N SER A 181 9.24 -16.76 2.61
CA SER A 181 9.59 -16.54 4.01
C SER A 181 10.91 -15.78 4.11
N LEU A 182 11.89 -16.13 3.27
CA LEU A 182 13.16 -15.43 3.17
C LEU A 182 12.95 -13.95 2.79
N TYR A 183 12.11 -13.67 1.79
CA TYR A 183 11.74 -12.30 1.42
C TYR A 183 11.18 -11.50 2.60
N LYS A 184 10.23 -12.08 3.35
CA LYS A 184 9.60 -11.38 4.48
C LYS A 184 10.58 -11.06 5.61
N LYS A 185 11.63 -11.87 5.78
CA LYS A 185 12.71 -11.62 6.75
C LYS A 185 13.67 -10.53 6.28
N ILE A 186 13.94 -10.47 4.97
CA ILE A 186 14.85 -9.49 4.37
C ILE A 186 14.19 -8.11 4.26
N PHE A 187 12.94 -8.03 3.78
CA PHE A 187 12.26 -6.76 3.49
C PHE A 187 11.10 -6.50 4.46
N THR A 188 11.41 -6.37 5.74
CA THR A 188 10.42 -6.20 6.83
C THR A 188 9.57 -4.94 6.70
N LYS A 189 10.12 -3.89 6.06
CA LYS A 189 9.43 -2.61 5.82
C LYS A 189 8.50 -2.62 4.60
N SER A 190 8.54 -3.67 3.79
CA SER A 190 7.65 -3.84 2.63
C SER A 190 6.29 -4.37 3.08
N SER A 191 5.20 -3.69 2.71
CA SER A 191 3.84 -4.13 3.03
C SER A 191 2.83 -3.73 1.96
N ILE A 192 1.64 -4.32 1.99
CA ILE A 192 0.54 -3.96 1.07
C ILE A 192 0.14 -2.48 1.27
N SER A 193 0.11 -2.00 2.51
CA SER A 193 -0.30 -0.63 2.86
C SER A 193 0.74 0.44 2.51
N THR A 194 2.03 0.12 2.65
CA THR A 194 3.13 1.08 2.44
C THR A 194 3.77 0.95 1.06
N GLY A 195 3.55 -0.17 0.37
CA GLY A 195 4.24 -0.53 -0.86
C GLY A 195 5.54 -1.30 -0.61
N TYR A 196 6.36 -1.43 -1.66
CA TYR A 196 7.67 -2.04 -1.55
C TYR A 196 8.69 -1.08 -0.92
N ASN A 197 9.71 -1.66 -0.31
CA ASN A 197 10.87 -0.98 0.22
C ASN A 197 12.11 -1.85 -0.06
N ASN A 198 13.14 -1.25 -0.67
CA ASN A 198 14.39 -1.92 -1.04
C ASN A 198 15.39 -2.02 0.13
N GLU A 199 15.09 -1.41 1.28
CA GLU A 199 15.95 -1.47 2.45
C GLU A 199 15.92 -2.86 3.07
N VAL A 200 17.09 -3.49 3.10
CA VAL A 200 17.30 -4.77 3.76
C VAL A 200 17.30 -4.59 5.26
N ASP A 201 16.65 -5.52 5.95
CA ASP A 201 16.60 -5.58 7.40
C ASP A 201 17.99 -5.89 8.00
N LYS A 202 18.57 -4.90 8.68
CA LYS A 202 19.91 -5.03 9.27
C LYS A 202 19.96 -6.09 10.38
N SER A 203 18.88 -6.24 11.15
CA SER A 203 18.83 -7.23 12.24
C SER A 203 18.87 -8.66 11.69
N PHE A 204 18.26 -8.88 10.52
CA PHE A 204 18.37 -10.14 9.80
C PHE A 204 19.81 -10.41 9.34
N LEU A 205 20.49 -9.42 8.76
CA LEU A 205 21.89 -9.56 8.34
C LEU A 205 22.80 -9.89 9.53
N GLU A 206 22.75 -9.08 10.58
CA GLU A 206 23.52 -9.29 11.81
C GLU A 206 23.28 -10.69 12.40
N LYS A 207 22.03 -11.19 12.34
CA LYS A 207 21.71 -12.54 12.79
C LYS A 207 22.43 -13.61 11.96
N LEU A 208 22.44 -13.49 10.63
CA LEU A 208 23.13 -14.44 9.75
C LEU A 208 24.65 -14.41 9.99
N GLU A 209 25.24 -13.22 10.08
CA GLU A 209 26.67 -13.02 10.33
C GLU A 209 27.09 -13.61 11.69
N ASN A 210 26.29 -13.36 12.73
CA ASN A 210 26.55 -13.90 14.06
C ASN A 210 26.51 -15.43 14.08
N ILE A 211 25.51 -16.07 13.45
CA ILE A 211 25.44 -17.53 13.36
C ILE A 211 26.66 -18.09 12.63
N TYR A 212 27.03 -17.48 11.49
CA TYR A 212 28.20 -17.90 10.71
C TYR A 212 29.50 -17.82 11.54
N ASN A 213 29.75 -16.66 12.16
CA ASN A 213 30.96 -16.45 12.97
C ASN A 213 31.00 -17.37 14.19
N ASN A 214 29.87 -17.59 14.86
CA ASN A 214 29.80 -18.47 16.01
C ASN A 214 30.14 -19.92 15.63
N ILE A 215 29.68 -20.43 14.48
CA ILE A 215 30.09 -21.76 13.99
C ILE A 215 31.62 -21.81 13.83
N GLY A 216 32.22 -20.83 13.14
CA GLY A 216 33.66 -20.78 12.93
C GLY A 216 34.47 -20.69 14.23
N HIS A 217 34.02 -19.87 15.19
CA HIS A 217 34.66 -19.71 16.50
C HIS A 217 34.58 -20.96 17.35
N GLU A 218 33.45 -21.68 17.35
CA GLU A 218 33.33 -22.94 18.10
C GLU A 218 34.27 -24.02 17.56
N ILE A 219 34.43 -24.11 16.23
CA ILE A 219 35.38 -25.04 15.58
C ILE A 219 36.84 -24.65 15.91
N ALA A 220 37.18 -23.36 15.81
CA ALA A 220 38.52 -22.88 16.11
C ALA A 220 38.87 -23.08 17.60
N ARG A 221 37.92 -22.80 18.49
CA ARG A 221 38.05 -23.00 19.93
C ARG A 221 38.26 -24.47 20.27
N TYR A 222 37.50 -25.37 19.67
CA TYR A 222 37.69 -26.81 19.85
C TYR A 222 39.13 -27.23 19.49
N ASN A 223 39.61 -26.82 18.32
CA ASN A 223 40.95 -27.15 17.84
C ASN A 223 42.09 -26.52 18.68
N GLN A 224 41.85 -25.39 19.35
CA GLN A 224 42.82 -24.76 20.25
C GLN A 224 42.86 -25.37 21.64
N ILE A 225 41.70 -25.73 22.22
CA ILE A 225 41.59 -26.14 23.63
C ILE A 225 42.03 -27.60 23.84
N TYR A 226 41.97 -28.47 22.82
CA TYR A 226 42.39 -29.87 22.99
C TYR A 226 43.07 -30.53 21.79
N PRO A 227 44.26 -31.12 22.04
CA PRO A 227 44.65 -32.40 21.47
C PRO A 227 44.20 -33.62 22.31
N LYS A 228 43.58 -33.45 23.50
CA LYS A 228 43.48 -34.52 24.53
C LYS A 228 42.18 -34.67 25.39
N GLN A 229 41.12 -33.88 25.23
CA GLN A 229 39.81 -34.18 25.81
C GLN A 229 38.70 -33.80 24.84
N VAL A 230 37.66 -34.60 24.88
CA VAL A 230 36.54 -34.54 23.97
C VAL A 230 35.44 -33.70 24.58
N ASN A 231 35.02 -32.65 23.87
CA ASN A 231 33.84 -31.87 24.26
C ASN A 231 32.72 -32.12 23.25
N ILE A 232 32.00 -33.20 23.50
CA ILE A 232 30.77 -33.66 22.85
C ILE A 232 29.77 -32.50 22.62
N SER A 233 29.63 -31.62 23.61
CA SER A 233 28.71 -30.48 23.59
C SER A 233 28.96 -29.50 22.44
N ASN A 234 30.18 -29.46 21.88
CA ASN A 234 30.53 -28.53 20.81
C ASN A 234 29.95 -28.97 19.45
N LEU A 235 29.88 -30.29 19.17
CA LEU A 235 29.33 -30.80 17.92
C LEU A 235 27.81 -30.58 17.86
N GLU A 236 27.11 -30.88 18.95
CA GLU A 236 25.67 -30.62 19.06
C GLU A 236 25.34 -29.14 18.92
N ASN A 237 26.16 -28.25 19.50
CA ASN A 237 25.99 -26.80 19.37
C ASN A 237 26.21 -26.33 17.92
N ILE A 238 27.26 -26.82 17.25
CA ILE A 238 27.52 -26.50 15.84
C ILE A 238 26.37 -26.98 14.94
N GLU A 239 25.91 -28.21 15.13
CA GLU A 239 24.77 -28.74 14.38
C GLU A 239 23.50 -27.92 14.62
N ALA A 240 23.23 -27.54 15.88
CA ALA A 240 22.11 -26.65 16.19
C ALA A 240 22.23 -25.32 15.42
N GLN A 241 23.40 -24.70 15.39
CA GLN A 241 23.64 -23.46 14.64
C GLN A 241 23.49 -23.64 13.13
N VAL A 242 23.94 -24.77 12.57
CA VAL A 242 23.69 -25.14 11.17
C VAL A 242 22.18 -25.22 10.89
N VAL A 243 21.43 -25.90 11.75
CA VAL A 243 19.96 -26.01 11.61
C VAL A 243 19.30 -24.62 11.68
N TRP A 244 19.75 -23.75 12.60
CA TRP A 244 19.29 -22.37 12.67
C TRP A 244 19.60 -21.59 11.40
N LEU A 245 20.81 -21.71 10.86
CA LEU A 245 21.20 -21.05 9.62
C LEU A 245 20.35 -21.52 8.43
N CYS A 246 20.14 -22.84 8.30
CA CYS A 246 19.25 -23.41 7.28
C CYS A 246 17.83 -22.83 7.39
N ARG A 247 17.28 -22.73 8.60
CA ARG A 247 15.94 -22.13 8.85
C ARG A 247 15.88 -20.65 8.52
N GLU A 248 16.94 -19.90 8.80
CA GLU A 248 16.99 -18.48 8.44
C GLU A 248 17.07 -18.26 6.93
N LEU A 249 17.87 -19.06 6.24
CA LEU A 249 18.01 -19.04 4.79
C LEU A 249 16.83 -19.68 4.04
N GLY A 250 15.92 -20.39 4.73
CA GLY A 250 14.81 -21.10 4.11
C GLY A 250 15.24 -22.35 3.33
N VAL A 251 16.38 -22.94 3.70
CA VAL A 251 16.90 -24.21 3.17
C VAL A 251 16.11 -25.37 3.78
N ASN A 252 15.65 -26.30 2.94
CA ASN A 252 14.93 -27.49 3.42
C ASN A 252 15.90 -28.54 3.97
N TYR A 253 16.23 -28.46 5.26
CA TYR A 253 17.11 -29.40 5.94
C TYR A 253 16.37 -30.18 7.03
N GLU A 254 16.22 -31.49 6.82
CA GLU A 254 15.53 -32.40 7.72
C GLU A 254 16.52 -33.14 8.63
N ARG A 255 16.68 -32.62 9.86
CA ARG A 255 17.57 -33.18 10.88
C ARG A 255 17.10 -34.55 11.38
N GLU A 256 15.81 -34.67 11.69
CA GLU A 256 15.26 -35.77 12.51
C GLU A 256 15.29 -37.14 11.82
N VAL A 257 15.37 -37.16 10.48
CA VAL A 257 15.35 -38.39 9.69
C VAL A 257 16.69 -39.13 9.72
N ASN A 258 17.80 -38.46 10.05
CA ASN A 258 19.14 -38.96 9.78
C ASN A 258 20.07 -38.86 11.00
N LYS A 259 19.65 -39.38 12.15
CA LYS A 259 20.49 -39.39 13.35
C LYS A 259 21.44 -40.58 13.36
N PHE A 260 22.72 -40.31 13.57
CA PHE A 260 23.78 -41.31 13.79
C PHE A 260 24.27 -41.23 15.22
N GLU A 261 24.55 -42.38 15.81
CA GLU A 261 25.24 -42.46 17.09
C GLU A 261 26.75 -42.52 16.84
N ILE A 262 27.47 -41.48 17.26
CA ILE A 262 28.92 -41.40 17.18
C ILE A 262 29.49 -41.48 18.59
N PHE A 263 30.45 -42.38 18.79
CA PHE A 263 31.09 -42.58 20.08
C PHE A 263 32.36 -41.73 20.18
N ASP A 264 32.49 -41.03 21.30
CA ASP A 264 33.77 -40.46 21.67
C ASP A 264 34.79 -41.59 21.93
N PRO A 265 35.94 -41.64 21.23
CA PRO A 265 36.96 -42.66 21.42
C PRO A 265 37.60 -42.65 22.83
N ILE A 266 37.48 -41.57 23.60
CA ILE A 266 38.08 -41.44 24.94
C ILE A 266 37.06 -41.74 26.04
N SER A 267 35.89 -41.10 26.03
CA SER A 267 34.86 -41.31 27.08
C SER A 267 33.90 -42.47 26.82
N ASN A 268 33.86 -42.99 25.58
CA ASN A 268 32.91 -44.01 25.13
C ASN A 268 31.42 -43.59 25.31
N LEU A 269 31.16 -42.28 25.33
CA LEU A 269 29.82 -41.72 25.32
C LEU A 269 29.33 -41.57 23.87
N GLY A 270 28.11 -42.05 23.60
CA GLY A 270 27.43 -41.89 22.31
C GLY A 270 26.77 -40.52 22.19
N ILE A 271 26.83 -39.95 20.99
CA ILE A 271 26.26 -38.64 20.61
C ILE A 271 25.36 -38.85 19.41
N GLU A 272 24.15 -38.29 19.44
CA GLU A 272 23.30 -38.25 18.26
C GLU A 272 23.60 -37.02 17.41
N THR A 273 24.13 -37.23 16.21
CA THR A 273 24.35 -36.15 15.23
C THR A 273 23.70 -36.48 13.89
N SER A 274 23.33 -35.46 13.13
CA SER A 274 22.83 -35.61 11.76
C SER A 274 23.90 -35.81 10.69
N PHE A 275 25.17 -35.84 11.08
CA PHE A 275 26.32 -35.99 10.18
C PHE A 275 27.00 -37.34 10.41
N SER A 276 27.17 -38.13 9.35
CA SER A 276 27.76 -39.47 9.48
C SER A 276 29.29 -39.49 9.44
N ASP A 277 29.91 -38.49 8.83
CA ASP A 277 31.35 -38.36 8.66
C ASP A 277 31.79 -36.89 8.51
N GLU A 278 33.11 -36.66 8.54
CA GLU A 278 33.73 -35.34 8.38
C GLU A 278 33.42 -34.71 7.02
N LYS A 279 33.19 -35.52 5.98
CA LYS A 279 32.92 -35.04 4.63
C LYS A 279 31.54 -34.39 4.55
N GLU A 280 30.51 -34.99 5.17
CA GLU A 280 29.15 -34.43 5.16
C GLU A 280 29.10 -33.02 5.76
N ILE A 281 29.71 -32.82 6.94
CA ILE A 281 29.71 -31.51 7.61
C ILE A 281 30.50 -30.46 6.82
N LYS A 282 31.61 -30.85 6.17
CA LYS A 282 32.36 -29.95 5.28
C LYS A 282 31.56 -29.54 4.04
N GLU A 283 30.86 -30.49 3.42
CA GLU A 283 29.96 -30.22 2.28
C GLU A 283 28.81 -29.27 2.69
N MET A 284 28.25 -29.45 3.89
CA MET A 284 27.25 -28.55 4.46
C MET A 284 27.78 -27.11 4.62
N PHE A 285 28.96 -26.93 5.21
CA PHE A 285 29.55 -25.61 5.39
C PHE A 285 29.86 -24.91 4.06
N ARG A 286 30.42 -25.63 3.09
CA ARG A 286 30.65 -25.09 1.73
C ARG A 286 29.34 -24.61 1.10
N GLY A 287 28.33 -25.47 1.13
CA GLY A 287 27.03 -25.18 0.54
C GLY A 287 26.32 -23.98 1.16
N LEU A 288 26.29 -23.90 2.49
CA LEU A 288 25.68 -22.77 3.20
C LEU A 288 26.43 -21.46 2.97
N ARG A 289 27.77 -21.51 2.90
CA ARG A 289 28.61 -20.36 2.56
C ARG A 289 28.33 -19.85 1.14
N ASP A 290 28.23 -20.74 0.16
CA ASP A 290 27.92 -20.37 -1.22
C ASP A 290 26.53 -19.73 -1.36
N ILE A 291 25.55 -20.22 -0.60
CA ILE A 291 24.22 -19.61 -0.49
C ILE A 291 24.31 -18.21 0.12
N LEU A 292 25.03 -18.04 1.24
CA LEU A 292 25.19 -16.75 1.91
C LEU A 292 25.84 -15.69 1.00
N ILE A 293 26.93 -16.06 0.30
CA ILE A 293 27.58 -15.18 -0.67
C ILE A 293 26.60 -14.78 -1.76
N SER A 294 25.95 -15.75 -2.38
CA SER A 294 25.00 -15.49 -3.49
C SER A 294 23.81 -14.67 -3.03
N LEU A 295 23.31 -14.91 -1.82
CA LEU A 295 22.24 -14.13 -1.20
C LEU A 295 22.68 -12.68 -1.05
N TYR A 296 23.80 -12.42 -0.37
CA TYR A 296 24.31 -11.06 -0.16
C TYR A 296 24.53 -10.33 -1.48
N MET A 297 25.06 -10.98 -2.51
CA MET A 297 25.16 -10.40 -3.85
C MET A 297 23.79 -10.04 -4.45
N LEU A 298 22.79 -10.91 -4.33
CA LEU A 298 21.44 -10.65 -4.87
C LEU A 298 20.71 -9.51 -4.15
N ILE A 299 21.03 -9.24 -2.89
CA ILE A 299 20.45 -8.16 -2.11
C ILE A 299 21.39 -6.95 -1.96
N ASP A 300 22.40 -6.86 -2.83
CA ASP A 300 23.39 -5.78 -2.90
C ASP A 300 24.10 -5.47 -1.56
N GLN A 301 24.40 -6.52 -0.79
CA GLN A 301 25.13 -6.45 0.47
C GLN A 301 26.58 -6.93 0.32
N ASN A 302 27.43 -6.50 1.26
CA ASN A 302 28.86 -6.78 1.23
C ASN A 302 29.16 -8.24 1.63
N THR A 303 29.80 -9.00 0.74
CA THR A 303 30.14 -10.42 0.95
C THR A 303 31.46 -10.67 1.68
N ILE A 304 32.21 -9.63 2.04
CA ILE A 304 33.58 -9.77 2.59
C ILE A 304 33.65 -10.72 3.78
N ILE A 305 32.65 -10.71 4.66
CA ILE A 305 32.62 -11.61 5.83
C ILE A 305 32.67 -13.10 5.46
N PHE A 306 32.14 -13.48 4.30
CA PHE A 306 32.13 -14.85 3.80
C PHE A 306 33.21 -15.12 2.77
N GLN A 307 34.10 -14.17 2.47
CA GLN A 307 35.12 -14.29 1.42
C GLN A 307 36.52 -13.84 1.88
N ALA A 308 36.63 -13.32 3.10
CA ALA A 308 37.89 -12.92 3.69
C ALA A 308 38.83 -14.12 3.91
N THR A 309 40.07 -13.86 4.31
CA THR A 309 40.93 -14.92 4.84
C THR A 309 40.53 -15.24 6.28
N ALA A 310 40.93 -16.40 6.81
CA ALA A 310 40.66 -16.76 8.20
C ALA A 310 41.17 -15.74 9.23
N ASN A 311 42.23 -14.99 8.90
CA ASN A 311 42.75 -13.91 9.74
C ASN A 311 41.91 -12.61 9.67
N ASN A 312 41.04 -12.48 8.67
CA ASN A 312 40.24 -11.28 8.37
C ASN A 312 38.73 -11.53 8.47
N GLY A 313 38.29 -12.61 9.14
CA GLY A 313 36.88 -12.82 9.50
C GLY A 313 36.18 -14.02 8.89
N ASP A 314 36.74 -14.70 7.87
CA ASP A 314 36.16 -15.93 7.33
C ASP A 314 36.76 -17.17 8.02
N PHE A 315 36.35 -17.40 9.26
CA PHE A 315 36.87 -18.50 10.08
C PHE A 315 36.47 -19.88 9.54
N LEU A 316 35.41 -19.97 8.73
CA LEU A 316 34.85 -21.22 8.23
C LEU A 316 35.52 -21.70 6.93
N ALA A 317 36.09 -20.81 6.11
CA ALA A 317 36.70 -21.18 4.83
C ALA A 317 37.77 -22.27 4.95
N ASN A 318 38.69 -22.15 5.92
CA ASN A 318 39.76 -23.15 6.09
C ASN A 318 39.18 -24.53 6.42
N TYR A 319 38.23 -24.61 7.36
CA TYR A 319 37.60 -25.88 7.75
C TYR A 319 36.70 -26.47 6.67
N ALA A 320 36.03 -25.60 5.90
CA ALA A 320 35.18 -26.04 4.81
C ALA A 320 36.02 -26.63 3.67
N TYR A 321 37.03 -25.91 3.17
CA TYR A 321 37.71 -26.28 1.91
C TYR A 321 38.99 -27.08 2.07
N ASP A 322 39.75 -26.89 3.15
CA ASP A 322 41.05 -27.55 3.33
C ASP A 322 40.86 -28.98 3.89
N PRO A 323 41.35 -30.03 3.20
CA PRO A 323 41.31 -31.40 3.72
C PRO A 323 42.07 -31.57 5.04
N ASP A 324 43.16 -30.82 5.24
CA ASP A 324 44.06 -30.98 6.38
C ASP A 324 43.47 -30.39 7.69
N PHE A 325 42.54 -29.44 7.57
CA PHE A 325 41.83 -28.85 8.71
C PHE A 325 40.62 -29.70 9.10
N LEU A 326 40.79 -30.58 10.08
CA LEU A 326 39.68 -31.37 10.64
C LEU A 326 38.83 -30.52 11.61
N ILE A 327 37.52 -30.67 11.52
CA ILE A 327 36.52 -29.97 12.34
C ILE A 327 36.46 -30.62 13.72
N PHE A 328 36.35 -31.96 13.76
CA PHE A 328 36.30 -32.74 15.01
C PHE A 328 37.22 -33.96 14.97
N LYS A 329 38.52 -33.71 15.14
CA LYS A 329 39.54 -34.76 15.14
C LYS A 329 39.22 -35.86 16.16
N GLY A 330 39.04 -37.09 15.65
CA GLY A 330 38.82 -38.29 16.47
C GLY A 330 37.37 -38.57 16.84
N ILE A 331 36.43 -37.65 16.60
CA ILE A 331 35.00 -37.89 16.85
C ILE A 331 34.30 -38.26 15.54
N LEU A 332 34.41 -37.40 14.53
CA LEU A 332 33.84 -37.69 13.21
C LEU A 332 34.75 -38.68 12.45
N PRO A 333 34.18 -39.76 11.88
CA PRO A 333 34.92 -40.63 10.97
C PRO A 333 35.50 -39.80 9.82
N ILE A 334 36.78 -39.99 9.53
CA ILE A 334 37.40 -39.48 8.31
C ILE A 334 37.15 -40.54 7.24
N ASP A 335 36.53 -40.16 6.14
CA ASP A 335 36.28 -41.04 4.99
C ASP A 335 37.61 -41.39 4.32
N SER A 336 38.40 -42.28 4.94
CA SER A 336 39.65 -42.79 4.40
C SER A 336 39.33 -43.93 3.45
N GLN A 337 38.91 -43.57 2.24
CA GLN A 337 38.63 -44.46 1.12
C GLN A 337 37.41 -45.35 1.30
N GLY A 338 36.56 -45.39 0.27
CA GLY A 338 35.47 -46.36 0.17
C GLY A 338 35.99 -47.79 0.37
N LYS A 339 35.63 -48.35 1.51
CA LYS A 339 35.54 -49.77 1.78
C LYS A 339 34.33 -50.02 2.66
#